data_AF-A0A2V6URV9-F1
#
_entry.id   AF-A0A2V6URV9-F1
#
_cell.length_a   1.000
_cell.length_b   1.000
_cell.length_c   1.000
_cell.angle_alpha   90.00
_cell.angle_beta   90.00
_cell.angle_gamma   90.00
#
_symmetry.space_group_name_H-M   'P 1'
#
loop_
_entity.id
_entity.type
_entity.pdbx_description
1 polymer ?
#
loop_
_entity_poly.entity_id
_entity_poly.type
_entity_poly.pdbx_seq_one_letter_code
_entity_poly.pdbx_strand_id
1 'polypeptide(L)'
;MPHAERHRLPPDARFDGGDLDCGNGLLLLIRQHIDPLAPGQLLEFTSTEISVEADFPAWCRMTGNELVSVTRRDRQRSFLVCKGPLAARGERAAARPAAVAPRAVTPVHVPTTLPPPARVAPIPPLAVMGIGSWPRPRWMLAAIHEHLEGRLSEADFEATAEDATRLAVQAQLRAGVDVVTDGEQRRDNYASFVGSRLDNCQLIPLTDLLPLVDDPATFEAEMRSLDVPASQVRHPALFGRLGRSRPLAVHELDAVRALTDTPVKIALPGPYLLTRIMWMECISDRAYRSREDLAGDVVRILREEVHVL
;
A
#
# COMPACT_ATOMS: atom_id res chain seq x y z
N MET A 1 34.69 9.05 7.99
CA MET A 1 34.53 10.37 7.34
C MET A 1 35.11 11.43 8.28
N PRO A 2 35.83 12.46 7.80
CA PRO A 2 36.31 13.52 8.69
C PRO A 2 35.12 14.32 9.27
N HIS A 3 35.16 14.59 10.57
CA HIS A 3 34.14 15.41 11.24
C HIS A 3 34.24 16.87 10.79
N ALA A 4 33.12 17.48 10.44
CA ALA A 4 33.05 18.92 10.23
C ALA A 4 32.92 19.64 11.58
N GLU A 5 33.49 20.84 11.71
CA GLU A 5 33.28 21.68 12.92
C GLU A 5 31.84 22.20 13.01
N ARG A 6 31.19 22.40 11.85
CA ARG A 6 29.79 22.81 11.68
C ARG A 6 29.22 22.28 10.36
N HIS A 7 27.92 22.05 10.33
CA HIS A 7 27.19 21.79 9.10
C HIS A 7 27.23 23.03 8.19
N ARG A 8 27.65 22.86 6.93
CA ARG A 8 27.74 23.97 5.96
C ARG A 8 26.41 24.35 5.34
N LEU A 9 25.45 23.42 5.35
CA LEU A 9 24.12 23.61 4.79
C LEU A 9 23.10 23.70 5.95
N PRO A 10 22.13 24.62 5.89
CA PRO A 10 21.06 24.66 6.87
C PRO A 10 20.09 23.49 6.64
N PRO A 11 19.61 22.83 7.70
CA PRO A 11 18.56 21.83 7.58
C PRO A 11 17.18 22.46 7.42
N ASP A 12 16.29 21.69 6.81
CA ASP A 12 14.86 21.96 6.67
C ASP A 12 14.05 21.45 7.88
N ALA A 13 14.52 20.40 8.56
CA ALA A 13 13.94 19.89 9.81
C ALA A 13 15.00 19.46 10.82
N ARG A 14 14.66 19.48 12.11
CA ARG A 14 15.56 19.16 13.23
C ARG A 14 14.85 18.36 14.33
N PHE A 15 15.54 17.39 14.94
CA PHE A 15 15.11 16.80 16.22
C PHE A 15 16.30 16.30 17.06
N ASP A 16 16.09 16.06 18.35
CA ASP A 16 17.07 15.44 19.24
C ASP A 16 16.74 13.97 19.50
N GLY A 17 17.65 13.08 19.12
CA GLY A 17 17.53 11.63 19.29
C GLY A 17 18.05 11.12 20.64
N GLY A 18 18.60 11.98 21.50
CA GLY A 18 18.98 11.62 22.87
C GLY A 18 20.06 10.53 22.92
N ASP A 19 19.79 9.47 23.68
CA ASP A 19 20.66 8.28 23.86
C ASP A 19 20.20 7.06 23.05
N LEU A 20 19.26 7.25 22.10
CA LEU A 20 18.77 6.18 21.25
C LEU A 20 19.82 5.78 20.19
N ASP A 21 19.95 4.48 19.93
CA ASP A 21 20.70 3.93 18.81
C ASP A 21 19.80 3.51 17.64
N CYS A 22 20.42 3.09 16.53
CA CYS A 22 19.70 2.62 15.35
C CYS A 22 18.87 1.33 15.59
N GLY A 23 19.13 0.59 16.66
CA GLY A 23 18.41 -0.64 17.02
C GLY A 23 17.24 -0.43 17.99
N ASN A 24 17.22 0.66 18.76
CA ASN A 24 16.28 0.92 19.85
C ASN A 24 15.43 2.19 19.62
N GLY A 25 15.10 2.49 18.36
CA GLY A 25 14.08 3.47 18.02
C GLY A 25 14.56 4.78 17.39
N LEU A 26 15.87 5.06 17.31
CA LEU A 26 16.35 6.26 16.64
C LEU A 26 15.93 6.28 15.16
N LEU A 27 15.98 5.14 14.48
CA LEU A 27 15.56 5.04 13.07
C LEU A 27 14.08 5.39 12.89
N LEU A 28 13.21 5.12 13.87
CA LEU A 28 11.80 5.49 13.79
C LEU A 28 11.62 7.01 13.85
N LEU A 29 12.35 7.69 14.75
CA LEU A 29 12.35 9.15 14.83
C LEU A 29 12.94 9.78 13.57
N ILE A 30 14.05 9.23 13.04
CA ILE A 30 14.62 9.68 11.76
C ILE A 30 13.58 9.58 10.65
N ARG A 31 12.82 8.48 10.59
CA ARG A 31 11.73 8.30 9.61
C ARG A 31 10.61 9.31 9.78
N GLN A 32 10.14 9.53 11.02
CA GLN A 32 9.11 10.52 11.34
C GLN A 32 9.46 11.91 10.82
N HIS A 33 10.75 12.28 10.84
CA HIS A 33 11.21 13.60 10.42
C HIS A 33 11.72 13.67 8.97
N ILE A 34 12.17 12.57 8.36
CA ILE A 34 12.68 12.55 6.97
C ILE A 34 11.59 12.20 5.95
N ASP A 35 10.61 11.38 6.31
CA ASP A 35 9.54 10.95 5.40
C ASP A 35 8.66 12.12 4.94
N PRO A 36 8.34 13.14 5.76
CA PRO A 36 7.61 14.33 5.30
C PRO A 36 8.40 15.29 4.40
N LEU A 37 9.74 15.18 4.37
CA LEU A 37 10.58 16.08 3.59
C LEU A 37 10.43 15.82 2.07
N ALA A 38 10.59 16.84 1.25
CA ALA A 38 10.72 16.66 -0.19
C ALA A 38 12.12 16.12 -0.55
N PRO A 39 12.29 15.38 -1.66
CA PRO A 39 13.61 15.00 -2.14
C PRO A 39 14.53 16.21 -2.28
N GLY A 40 15.76 16.11 -1.77
CA GLY A 40 16.75 17.20 -1.71
C GLY A 40 16.69 18.07 -0.46
N GLN A 41 15.66 17.93 0.39
CA GLN A 41 15.61 18.59 1.69
C GLN A 41 16.43 17.85 2.74
N LEU A 42 16.89 18.61 3.73
CA LEU A 42 17.87 18.22 4.72
C LEU A 42 17.24 18.06 6.10
N LEU A 43 17.50 16.92 6.74
CA LEU A 43 17.18 16.66 8.13
C LEU A 43 18.47 16.71 8.95
N GLU A 44 18.47 17.45 10.05
CA GLU A 44 19.50 17.36 11.08
C GLU A 44 18.95 16.64 12.31
N PHE A 45 19.71 15.68 12.85
CA PHE A 45 19.40 15.13 14.17
C PHE A 45 20.64 14.95 15.02
N THR A 46 20.46 15.05 16.33
CA THR A 46 21.52 14.83 17.31
C THR A 46 21.37 13.48 18.00
N SER A 47 22.50 12.86 18.38
CA SER A 47 22.52 11.70 19.26
C SER A 47 23.78 11.70 20.12
N THR A 48 23.65 11.23 21.35
CA THR A 48 24.76 11.00 22.28
C THR A 48 25.33 9.58 22.19
N GLU A 49 24.61 8.69 21.51
CA GLU A 49 24.96 7.29 21.37
C GLU A 49 26.07 7.09 20.34
N ILE A 50 27.02 6.22 20.66
CA ILE A 50 28.26 6.05 19.89
C ILE A 50 28.10 5.14 18.69
N SER A 51 27.23 4.14 18.78
CA SER A 51 26.99 3.16 17.71
C SER A 51 26.38 3.79 16.45
N VAL A 52 25.60 4.85 16.60
CA VAL A 52 24.91 5.57 15.50
C VAL A 52 25.88 6.02 14.42
N GLU A 53 27.10 6.40 14.78
CA GLU A 53 28.11 6.85 13.81
C GLU A 53 28.58 5.74 12.86
N ALA A 54 28.58 4.48 13.34
CA ALA A 54 28.91 3.31 12.54
C ALA A 54 27.71 2.82 11.73
N ASP A 55 26.52 2.82 12.33
CA ASP A 55 25.34 2.17 11.77
C ASP A 55 24.55 3.06 10.81
N PHE A 56 24.46 4.37 11.10
CA PHE A 56 23.64 5.30 10.34
C PHE A 56 24.06 5.44 8.86
N PRO A 57 25.37 5.45 8.49
CA PRO A 57 25.76 5.46 7.08
C PRO A 57 25.26 4.25 6.29
N ALA A 58 25.14 3.08 6.92
CA ALA A 58 24.60 1.89 6.26
C ALA A 58 23.10 2.05 5.99
N TRP A 59 22.35 2.56 6.96
CA TRP A 59 20.94 2.88 6.80
C TRP A 59 20.69 3.89 5.67
N CYS A 60 21.51 4.94 5.56
CA CYS A 60 21.42 5.92 4.48
C CYS A 60 21.54 5.24 3.09
N ARG A 61 22.54 4.37 2.91
CA ARG A 61 22.72 3.61 1.66
C ARG A 61 21.54 2.69 1.36
N MET A 62 21.00 2.01 2.36
CA MET A 62 19.86 1.10 2.19
C MET A 62 18.56 1.83 1.85
N THR A 63 18.39 3.06 2.31
CA THR A 63 17.18 3.86 2.10
C THR A 63 17.29 4.86 0.95
N GLY A 64 18.44 4.90 0.28
CA GLY A 64 18.70 5.85 -0.82
C GLY A 64 18.88 7.30 -0.36
N ASN A 65 19.08 7.55 0.93
CA ASN A 65 19.34 8.87 1.49
C ASN A 65 20.84 9.16 1.52
N GLU A 66 21.22 10.44 1.41
CA GLU A 66 22.63 10.84 1.41
C GLU A 66 23.03 11.45 2.76
N LEU A 67 23.98 10.84 3.47
CA LEU A 67 24.59 11.45 4.64
C LEU A 67 25.52 12.59 4.19
N VAL A 68 25.12 13.84 4.47
CA VAL A 68 25.79 15.05 3.99
C VAL A 68 26.99 15.42 4.86
N SER A 69 26.82 15.41 6.19
CA SER A 69 27.92 15.72 7.10
C SER A 69 27.63 15.25 8.52
N VAL A 70 28.70 15.00 9.27
CA VAL A 70 28.64 14.67 10.70
C VAL A 70 29.50 15.68 11.46
N THR A 71 28.95 16.26 12.51
CA THR A 71 29.68 17.13 13.43
C THR A 71 29.71 16.50 14.81
N ARG A 72 30.75 16.78 15.59
CA ARG A 72 30.90 16.28 16.96
C ARG A 72 31.21 17.43 17.90
N ARG A 73 30.42 17.54 18.97
CA ARG A 73 30.67 18.45 20.08
C ARG A 73 30.53 17.67 21.37
N ASP A 74 31.65 17.48 22.06
CA ASP A 74 31.75 16.68 23.28
C ASP A 74 31.20 15.26 23.09
N ARG A 75 30.12 14.93 23.83
CA ARG A 75 29.41 13.65 23.77
C ARG A 75 28.31 13.62 22.71
N GLN A 76 27.95 14.76 22.12
CA GLN A 76 26.86 14.87 21.16
C GLN A 76 27.41 14.85 19.73
N ARG A 77 26.78 14.05 18.88
CA ARG A 77 26.99 14.00 17.43
C ARG A 77 25.78 14.59 16.75
N SER A 78 26.00 15.40 15.72
CA SER A 78 24.92 15.87 14.85
C SER A 78 25.14 15.33 13.45
N PHE A 79 24.08 14.78 12.87
CA PHE A 79 24.05 14.16 11.56
C PHE A 79 23.14 14.98 10.66
N LEU A 80 23.67 15.42 9.52
CA LEU A 80 22.90 16.07 8.48
C LEU A 80 22.71 15.09 7.33
N VAL A 81 21.47 14.74 7.04
CA VAL A 81 21.08 13.78 6.00
C VAL A 81 20.15 14.45 4.99
N CYS A 82 20.34 14.14 3.72
CA CYS A 82 19.51 14.57 2.62
C CYS A 82 18.53 13.46 2.24
N LYS A 83 17.26 13.83 2.00
CA LYS A 83 16.29 12.90 1.43
C LYS A 83 16.62 12.66 -0.04
N GLY A 84 17.14 11.48 -0.36
CA GLY A 84 17.72 11.22 -1.68
C GLY A 84 19.11 11.86 -1.89
N PRO A 85 19.64 11.81 -3.13
CA PRO A 85 20.94 12.40 -3.46
C PRO A 85 20.96 13.92 -3.30
N LEU A 86 22.01 14.45 -2.65
CA LEU A 86 22.22 15.88 -2.45
C LEU A 86 22.37 16.64 -3.77
N ALA A 87 22.91 16.00 -4.81
CA ALA A 87 23.03 16.59 -6.14
C ALA A 87 21.67 17.01 -6.76
N ALA A 88 20.55 16.40 -6.32
CA ALA A 88 19.21 16.77 -6.76
C ALA A 88 18.68 18.06 -6.09
N ARG A 89 19.41 18.62 -5.11
CA ARG A 89 19.08 19.84 -4.36
C ARG A 89 19.27 21.07 -5.25
N GLY A 90 18.23 21.40 -6.01
CA GLY A 90 18.18 22.58 -6.89
C GLY A 90 17.41 22.34 -8.18
N GLU A 91 17.38 21.10 -8.67
CA GLU A 91 16.70 20.75 -9.93
C GLU A 91 15.20 20.44 -9.74
N ARG A 92 14.74 20.25 -8.49
CA ARG A 92 13.35 19.88 -8.15
C ARG A 92 12.77 20.68 -6.99
N ALA A 93 13.04 21.98 -6.93
CA ALA A 93 12.31 22.90 -6.05
C ALA A 93 10.90 23.21 -6.58
N ALA A 94 10.06 22.17 -6.77
CA ALA A 94 8.61 22.26 -6.96
C ALA A 94 7.98 20.87 -7.12
N ALA A 95 8.13 20.00 -6.13
CA ALA A 95 7.17 18.92 -5.95
C ALA A 95 7.03 18.65 -4.45
N ARG A 96 6.18 19.45 -3.80
CA ARG A 96 5.47 18.95 -2.61
C ARG A 96 4.88 17.59 -3.02
N PRO A 97 4.91 16.53 -2.18
CA PRO A 97 3.88 15.51 -2.30
C PRO A 97 2.58 16.30 -2.31
N ALA A 98 1.83 16.22 -3.41
CA ALA A 98 0.54 16.87 -3.45
C ALA A 98 -0.19 16.36 -2.20
N ALA A 99 -0.56 17.26 -1.29
CA ALA A 99 -1.58 16.94 -0.31
C ALA A 99 -2.67 16.25 -1.10
N VAL A 100 -3.06 15.02 -0.73
CA VAL A 100 -4.05 14.22 -1.47
C VAL A 100 -5.21 15.16 -1.73
N ALA A 101 -5.27 15.69 -2.96
CA ALA A 101 -6.27 16.67 -3.28
C ALA A 101 -7.58 15.90 -3.15
N PRO A 102 -8.56 16.38 -2.37
CA PRO A 102 -9.81 15.67 -2.21
C PRO A 102 -10.36 15.43 -3.61
N ARG A 103 -10.31 14.16 -4.04
CA ARG A 103 -10.76 13.77 -5.35
C ARG A 103 -12.25 14.07 -5.37
N ALA A 104 -12.73 14.71 -6.44
CA ALA A 104 -14.15 15.01 -6.56
C ALA A 104 -14.95 13.72 -6.36
N VAL A 105 -15.86 13.74 -5.39
CA VAL A 105 -16.69 12.57 -5.08
C VAL A 105 -17.47 12.19 -6.34
N THR A 106 -17.26 10.97 -6.80
CA THR A 106 -17.93 10.42 -7.97
C THR A 106 -19.37 10.04 -7.58
N PRO A 107 -20.39 10.51 -8.31
CA PRO A 107 -21.77 10.08 -8.08
C PRO A 107 -21.90 8.57 -8.21
N VAL A 108 -22.48 7.93 -7.19
CA VAL A 108 -22.67 6.47 -7.18
C VAL A 108 -23.92 6.10 -7.97
N HIS A 109 -23.73 5.26 -9.00
CA HIS A 109 -24.84 4.60 -9.68
C HIS A 109 -25.05 3.21 -9.09
N VAL A 110 -26.26 2.93 -8.62
CA VAL A 110 -26.68 1.59 -8.16
C VAL A 110 -27.63 1.01 -9.20
N PRO A 111 -27.32 -0.15 -9.79
CA PRO A 111 -28.23 -0.84 -10.70
C PRO A 111 -29.56 -1.17 -10.00
N THR A 112 -30.68 -0.88 -10.66
CA THR A 112 -32.03 -1.24 -10.16
C THR A 112 -32.35 -2.72 -10.36
N THR A 113 -31.67 -3.38 -11.30
CA THR A 113 -31.78 -4.80 -11.58
C THR A 113 -30.41 -5.43 -11.74
N LEU A 114 -30.31 -6.71 -11.39
CA LEU A 114 -29.10 -7.52 -11.58
C LEU A 114 -29.40 -8.62 -12.60
N PRO A 115 -28.45 -8.94 -13.51
CA PRO A 115 -28.59 -10.09 -14.39
C PRO A 115 -28.66 -11.39 -13.56
N PRO A 116 -29.28 -12.47 -14.04
CA PRO A 116 -29.27 -13.74 -13.31
C PRO A 116 -27.82 -14.26 -13.18
N PRO A 117 -27.46 -14.91 -12.05
CA PRO A 117 -26.12 -15.49 -11.88
C PRO A 117 -25.77 -16.46 -13.01
N ALA A 118 -24.51 -16.49 -13.41
CA ALA A 118 -24.03 -17.42 -14.43
C ALA A 118 -24.26 -18.88 -14.00
N ARG A 119 -24.65 -19.73 -14.96
CA ARG A 119 -24.72 -21.18 -14.72
C ARG A 119 -23.31 -21.75 -14.76
N VAL A 120 -22.92 -22.43 -13.69
CA VAL A 120 -21.63 -23.12 -13.60
C VAL A 120 -21.83 -24.61 -13.90
N ALA A 121 -20.87 -25.22 -14.60
CA ALA A 121 -20.84 -26.66 -14.79
C ALA A 121 -20.81 -27.37 -13.41
N PRO A 122 -21.50 -28.51 -13.26
CA PRO A 122 -21.50 -29.24 -12.00
C PRO A 122 -20.07 -29.67 -11.63
N ILE A 123 -19.66 -29.33 -10.41
CA ILE A 123 -18.37 -29.76 -9.85
C ILE A 123 -18.51 -31.22 -9.42
N PRO A 124 -17.62 -32.14 -9.86
CA PRO A 124 -17.73 -33.54 -9.52
C PRO A 124 -17.52 -33.81 -8.02
N PRO A 125 -18.08 -34.90 -7.46
CA PRO A 125 -17.75 -35.33 -6.11
C PRO A 125 -16.24 -35.57 -5.96
N LEU A 126 -15.69 -35.19 -4.79
CA LEU A 126 -14.25 -35.30 -4.48
C LEU A 126 -13.33 -34.45 -5.39
N ALA A 127 -13.88 -33.39 -6.00
CA ALA A 127 -13.11 -32.43 -6.80
C ALA A 127 -11.94 -31.81 -6.02
N VAL A 128 -10.80 -31.68 -6.68
CA VAL A 128 -9.58 -31.04 -6.21
C VAL A 128 -9.54 -29.60 -6.72
N MET A 129 -9.36 -28.64 -5.81
CA MET A 129 -9.26 -27.22 -6.15
C MET A 129 -8.37 -26.43 -5.19
N GLY A 130 -7.83 -25.31 -5.66
CA GLY A 130 -7.15 -24.33 -4.82
C GLY A 130 -8.11 -23.51 -3.94
N ILE A 131 -7.61 -22.99 -2.82
CA ILE A 131 -8.38 -22.05 -1.99
C ILE A 131 -8.45 -20.66 -2.63
N GLY A 132 -7.34 -20.18 -3.20
CA GLY A 132 -7.19 -18.86 -3.82
C GLY A 132 -5.74 -18.61 -4.22
N SER A 133 -5.02 -17.82 -3.44
CA SER A 133 -3.63 -17.42 -3.69
C SER A 133 -2.64 -18.55 -4.00
N TRP A 134 -1.75 -18.30 -4.96
CA TRP A 134 -0.57 -19.12 -5.30
C TRP A 134 0.74 -18.36 -5.08
N PRO A 135 1.88 -19.05 -4.87
CA PRO A 135 3.18 -18.40 -4.72
C PRO A 135 3.51 -17.52 -5.94
N ARG A 136 3.82 -16.24 -5.67
CA ARG A 136 4.18 -15.27 -6.71
C ARG A 136 5.65 -15.39 -7.09
N PRO A 137 6.00 -15.33 -8.38
CA PRO A 137 7.39 -15.18 -8.80
C PRO A 137 8.01 -13.89 -8.23
N ARG A 138 9.33 -13.87 -8.02
CA ARG A 138 10.04 -12.70 -7.44
C ARG A 138 9.83 -11.42 -8.26
N TRP A 139 9.78 -11.55 -9.59
CA TRP A 139 9.54 -10.42 -10.48
C TRP A 139 8.11 -9.86 -10.34
N MET A 140 7.12 -10.69 -9.98
CA MET A 140 5.75 -10.24 -9.76
C MET A 140 5.65 -9.44 -8.45
N LEU A 141 6.38 -9.86 -7.41
CA LEU A 141 6.49 -9.08 -6.17
C LEU A 141 7.14 -7.71 -6.41
N ALA A 142 8.18 -7.65 -7.24
CA ALA A 142 8.80 -6.38 -7.62
C ALA A 142 7.83 -5.48 -8.40
N ALA A 143 7.10 -6.03 -9.36
CA ALA A 143 6.11 -5.30 -10.15
C ALA A 143 4.98 -4.71 -9.29
N ILE A 144 4.48 -5.46 -8.30
CA ILE A 144 3.50 -4.95 -7.31
C ILE A 144 4.05 -3.70 -6.60
N HIS A 145 5.28 -3.78 -6.07
CA HIS A 145 5.88 -2.65 -5.37
C HIS A 145 6.08 -1.44 -6.30
N GLU A 146 6.66 -1.64 -7.47
CA GLU A 146 6.89 -0.56 -8.44
C GLU A 146 5.59 0.09 -8.92
N HIS A 147 4.53 -0.70 -9.11
CA HIS A 147 3.21 -0.18 -9.49
C HIS A 147 2.58 0.64 -8.35
N LEU A 148 2.60 0.13 -7.12
CA LEU A 148 2.10 0.87 -5.95
C LEU A 148 2.87 2.18 -5.71
N GLU A 149 4.15 2.22 -6.05
CA GLU A 149 5.00 3.43 -5.98
C GLU A 149 4.89 4.34 -7.21
N GLY A 150 4.04 3.98 -8.19
CA GLY A 150 3.82 4.77 -9.41
C GLY A 150 4.99 4.75 -10.39
N ARG A 151 5.93 3.81 -10.24
CA ARG A 151 7.09 3.62 -11.12
C ARG A 151 6.84 2.66 -12.28
N LEU A 152 5.82 1.80 -12.16
CA LEU A 152 5.39 0.90 -13.23
C LEU A 152 4.01 1.32 -13.74
N SER A 153 3.86 1.40 -15.07
CA SER A 153 2.58 1.74 -15.68
C SER A 153 1.54 0.65 -15.42
N GLU A 154 0.25 1.00 -15.44
CA GLU A 154 -0.85 0.02 -15.31
C GLU A 154 -0.75 -1.08 -16.38
N ALA A 155 -0.42 -0.70 -17.62
CA ALA A 155 -0.34 -1.64 -18.73
C ALA A 155 0.80 -2.65 -18.54
N ASP A 156 1.98 -2.18 -18.11
CA ASP A 156 3.12 -3.06 -17.85
C ASP A 156 2.88 -3.96 -16.63
N PHE A 157 2.21 -3.42 -15.59
CA PHE A 157 1.80 -4.20 -14.43
C PHE A 157 0.84 -5.32 -14.82
N GLU A 158 -0.20 -5.01 -15.60
CA GLU A 158 -1.20 -6.01 -16.01
C GLU A 158 -0.59 -7.08 -16.92
N ALA A 159 0.29 -6.71 -17.85
CA ALA A 159 1.03 -7.67 -18.68
C ALA A 159 1.91 -8.61 -17.82
N THR A 160 2.64 -8.04 -16.87
CA THR A 160 3.47 -8.81 -15.92
C THR A 160 2.59 -9.79 -15.11
N ALA A 161 1.46 -9.32 -14.62
CA ALA A 161 0.55 -10.11 -13.83
C ALA A 161 -0.16 -11.21 -14.67
N GLU A 162 -0.37 -11.00 -15.98
CA GLU A 162 -0.84 -12.04 -16.92
C GLU A 162 0.14 -13.19 -17.07
N ASP A 163 1.43 -12.91 -17.19
CA ASP A 163 2.45 -13.95 -17.21
C ASP A 163 2.45 -14.75 -15.91
N ALA A 164 2.23 -14.09 -14.77
CA ALA A 164 2.23 -14.75 -13.46
C ALA A 164 1.01 -15.66 -13.31
N THR A 165 -0.17 -15.17 -13.69
CA THR A 165 -1.41 -15.95 -13.72
C THR A 165 -1.26 -17.15 -14.65
N ARG A 166 -0.65 -16.99 -15.83
CA ARG A 166 -0.43 -18.10 -16.77
C ARG A 166 0.42 -19.20 -16.14
N LEU A 167 1.48 -18.86 -15.43
CA LEU A 167 2.32 -19.85 -14.73
C LEU A 167 1.52 -20.61 -13.66
N ALA A 168 0.72 -19.90 -12.85
CA ALA A 168 -0.10 -20.50 -11.80
C ALA A 168 -1.20 -21.42 -12.38
N VAL A 169 -1.90 -20.99 -13.43
CA VAL A 169 -2.94 -21.77 -14.09
C VAL A 169 -2.34 -23.02 -14.75
N GLN A 170 -1.22 -22.89 -15.47
CA GLN A 170 -0.57 -24.02 -16.12
C GLN A 170 -0.04 -25.05 -15.11
N ALA A 171 0.43 -24.61 -13.94
CA ALA A 171 0.82 -25.53 -12.86
C ALA A 171 -0.37 -26.33 -12.32
N GLN A 172 -1.51 -25.66 -12.11
CA GLN A 172 -2.76 -26.30 -11.68
C GLN A 172 -3.27 -27.33 -12.71
N LEU A 173 -3.27 -26.97 -14.00
CA LEU A 173 -3.70 -27.88 -15.07
C LEU A 173 -2.81 -29.11 -15.17
N ARG A 174 -1.49 -28.96 -15.07
CA ARG A 174 -0.56 -30.11 -15.04
C ARG A 174 -0.75 -31.00 -13.82
N ALA A 175 -1.20 -30.45 -12.70
CA ALA A 175 -1.54 -31.21 -11.51
C ALA A 175 -2.87 -31.95 -11.62
N GLY A 176 -3.69 -31.67 -12.64
CA GLY A 176 -4.98 -32.32 -12.87
C GLY A 176 -6.08 -31.88 -11.90
N VAL A 177 -6.10 -30.60 -11.50
CA VAL A 177 -7.18 -30.07 -10.66
C VAL A 177 -8.51 -30.00 -11.43
N ASP A 178 -9.62 -30.15 -10.73
CA ASP A 178 -10.98 -30.08 -11.30
C ASP A 178 -11.48 -28.65 -11.42
N VAL A 179 -10.98 -27.73 -10.59
CA VAL A 179 -11.33 -26.30 -10.60
C VAL A 179 -10.06 -25.47 -10.43
N VAL A 180 -9.85 -24.53 -11.36
CA VAL A 180 -8.69 -23.64 -11.39
C VAL A 180 -8.97 -22.32 -10.68
N THR A 181 -7.91 -21.70 -10.17
CA THR A 181 -7.89 -20.33 -9.65
C THR A 181 -6.89 -19.50 -10.46
N ASP A 182 -7.06 -18.18 -10.51
CA ASP A 182 -6.07 -17.27 -11.11
C ASP A 182 -4.77 -17.16 -10.27
N GLY A 183 -4.81 -17.72 -9.05
CA GLY A 183 -3.73 -17.67 -8.08
C GLY A 183 -3.60 -16.32 -7.37
N GLU A 184 -4.55 -15.41 -7.53
CA GLU A 184 -4.56 -14.04 -6.98
C GLU A 184 -3.25 -13.28 -7.26
N GLN A 185 -2.65 -13.51 -8.42
CA GLN A 185 -1.29 -13.05 -8.71
C GLN A 185 -1.17 -11.52 -8.70
N ARG A 186 -2.22 -10.81 -9.14
CA ARG A 186 -2.30 -9.34 -9.25
C ARG A 186 -2.63 -8.63 -7.94
N ARG A 187 -3.00 -9.39 -6.91
CA ARG A 187 -3.49 -8.84 -5.64
C ARG A 187 -2.34 -8.76 -4.65
N ASP A 188 -2.03 -7.56 -4.16
CA ASP A 188 -1.09 -7.40 -3.04
C ASP A 188 -1.71 -7.92 -1.74
N ASN A 189 -2.90 -7.42 -1.41
CA ASN A 189 -3.68 -7.82 -0.25
C ASN A 189 -5.20 -7.58 -0.49
N TYR A 190 -6.05 -7.93 0.49
CA TYR A 190 -7.50 -7.72 0.36
C TYR A 190 -7.90 -6.24 0.27
N ALA A 191 -7.12 -5.33 0.86
CA ALA A 191 -7.39 -3.90 0.79
C ALA A 191 -7.10 -3.34 -0.61
N SER A 192 -6.03 -3.82 -1.27
CA SER A 192 -5.69 -3.40 -2.63
C SER A 192 -6.72 -3.83 -3.68
N PHE A 193 -7.36 -4.98 -3.45
CA PHE A 193 -8.43 -5.50 -4.29
C PHE A 193 -9.61 -4.51 -4.42
N VAL A 194 -9.99 -3.84 -3.34
CA VAL A 194 -11.11 -2.89 -3.34
C VAL A 194 -10.66 -1.43 -3.51
N GLY A 195 -9.53 -1.05 -2.92
CA GLY A 195 -9.09 0.34 -2.85
C GLY A 195 -8.63 0.96 -4.18
N SER A 196 -8.35 0.13 -5.19
CA SER A 196 -7.97 0.59 -6.53
C SER A 196 -9.15 0.63 -7.51
N ARG A 197 -10.21 -0.15 -7.26
CA ARG A 197 -11.30 -0.38 -8.23
C ARG A 197 -12.63 0.22 -7.84
N LEU A 198 -12.88 0.48 -6.55
CA LEU A 198 -14.11 1.13 -6.08
C LEU A 198 -14.08 2.65 -6.26
N ASP A 199 -15.23 3.21 -6.62
CA ASP A 199 -15.40 4.66 -6.66
C ASP A 199 -15.35 5.21 -5.24
N ASN A 200 -14.77 6.40 -5.09
CA ASN A 200 -14.60 7.10 -3.81
C ASN A 200 -13.77 6.34 -2.76
N CYS A 201 -13.05 5.31 -3.17
CA CYS A 201 -12.07 4.60 -2.36
C CYS A 201 -10.67 4.80 -2.96
N GLN A 202 -9.68 5.05 -2.11
CA GLN A 202 -8.29 5.16 -2.56
C GLN A 202 -7.34 4.54 -1.54
N LEU A 203 -6.36 3.78 -2.01
CA LEU A 203 -5.24 3.32 -1.19
C LEU A 203 -4.29 4.47 -0.90
N ILE A 204 -4.20 4.86 0.36
CA ILE A 204 -3.33 5.96 0.80
C ILE A 204 -2.34 5.39 1.83
N PRO A 205 -1.04 5.71 1.73
CA PRO A 205 -0.09 5.39 2.79
C PRO A 205 -0.62 5.92 4.13
N LEU A 206 -0.56 5.14 5.20
CA LEU A 206 -1.08 5.60 6.50
C LEU A 206 -0.40 6.90 6.98
N THR A 207 0.87 7.12 6.61
CA THR A 207 1.59 8.38 6.87
C THR A 207 0.89 9.59 6.28
N ASP A 208 0.24 9.42 5.13
CA ASP A 208 -0.44 10.49 4.39
C ASP A 208 -1.87 10.69 4.89
N LEU A 209 -2.37 9.79 5.75
CA LEU A 209 -3.66 9.92 6.42
C LEU A 209 -3.58 10.76 7.70
N LEU A 210 -2.41 10.86 8.34
CA LEU A 210 -2.22 11.65 9.57
C LEU A 210 -2.76 13.10 9.50
N PRO A 211 -2.64 13.84 8.37
CA PRO A 211 -3.21 15.19 8.26
C PRO A 211 -4.75 15.22 8.12
N LEU A 212 -5.38 14.09 7.83
CA LEU A 212 -6.82 13.95 7.61
C LEU A 212 -7.56 13.38 8.83
N VAL A 213 -6.80 12.97 9.84
CA VAL A 213 -7.28 12.30 11.06
C VAL A 213 -7.63 13.35 12.12
N ASP A 214 -8.86 13.29 12.64
CA ASP A 214 -9.35 14.23 13.66
C ASP A 214 -8.71 13.98 15.06
N ASP A 215 -8.29 12.75 15.36
CA ASP A 215 -7.56 12.36 16.59
C ASP A 215 -6.31 11.48 16.30
N PRO A 216 -5.11 12.09 16.21
CA PRO A 216 -3.87 11.37 15.94
C PRO A 216 -3.50 10.31 16.98
N ALA A 217 -3.91 10.47 18.25
CA ALA A 217 -3.53 9.55 19.33
C ALA A 217 -4.28 8.21 19.23
N THR A 218 -5.57 8.28 18.89
CA THR A 218 -6.40 7.09 18.61
C THR A 218 -5.92 6.39 17.34
N PHE A 219 -5.60 7.13 16.27
CA PHE A 219 -5.03 6.56 15.05
C PHE A 219 -3.71 5.83 15.32
N GLU A 220 -2.78 6.42 16.07
CA GLU A 220 -1.54 5.72 16.45
C GLU A 220 -1.79 4.44 17.27
N ALA A 221 -2.79 4.42 18.14
CA ALA A 221 -3.15 3.24 18.92
C ALA A 221 -3.71 2.11 18.04
N GLU A 222 -4.58 2.44 17.08
CA GLU A 222 -5.05 1.51 16.06
C GLU A 222 -3.89 0.99 15.19
N MET A 223 -2.96 1.86 14.81
CA MET A 223 -1.79 1.48 14.02
C MET A 223 -0.84 0.55 14.75
N ARG A 224 -0.63 0.75 16.06
CA ARG A 224 0.18 -0.16 16.89
C ARG A 224 -0.45 -1.56 17.03
N SER A 225 -1.75 -1.70 16.81
CA SER A 225 -2.44 -2.99 16.81
C SER A 225 -2.26 -3.77 15.51
N LEU A 226 -1.84 -3.10 14.43
CA LEU A 226 -1.44 -3.72 13.18
C LEU A 226 0.05 -4.08 13.30
N ASP A 227 0.39 -5.38 13.34
CA ASP A 227 1.77 -5.91 13.42
C ASP A 227 2.64 -5.62 12.17
N VAL A 228 2.37 -4.52 11.45
CA VAL A 228 3.05 -4.14 10.21
C VAL A 228 3.41 -2.65 10.28
N PRO A 229 4.65 -2.26 9.90
CA PRO A 229 5.06 -0.85 9.92
C PRO A 229 4.12 0.03 9.10
N ALA A 230 3.58 1.11 9.69
CA ALA A 230 2.61 2.00 9.05
C ALA A 230 3.10 2.57 7.69
N SER A 231 4.41 2.74 7.51
CA SER A 231 5.02 3.19 6.24
C SER A 231 4.89 2.18 5.09
N GLN A 232 4.61 0.91 5.39
CA GLN A 232 4.46 -0.16 4.39
C GLN A 232 2.99 -0.53 4.16
N VAL A 233 2.07 0.03 4.96
CA VAL A 233 0.65 -0.28 4.89
C VAL A 233 -0.08 0.88 4.23
N ARG A 234 -0.75 0.57 3.12
CA ARG A 234 -1.70 1.48 2.47
C ARG A 234 -3.10 1.12 2.94
N HIS A 235 -3.81 2.11 3.45
CA HIS A 235 -5.18 1.94 3.92
C HIS A 235 -6.17 2.44 2.87
N PRO A 236 -7.28 1.72 2.63
CA PRO A 236 -8.38 2.21 1.78
C PRO A 236 -9.10 3.36 2.49
N ALA A 237 -8.83 4.59 2.08
CA ALA A 237 -9.52 5.78 2.56
C ALA A 237 -10.80 6.03 1.75
N LEU A 238 -11.88 6.37 2.47
CA LEU A 238 -13.21 6.58 1.89
C LEU A 238 -13.53 8.07 1.82
N PHE A 239 -13.74 8.58 0.62
CA PHE A 239 -14.01 10.00 0.36
C PHE A 239 -15.50 10.31 0.13
N GLY A 240 -16.32 9.27 0.05
CA GLY A 240 -17.76 9.34 -0.18
C GLY A 240 -18.39 7.95 -0.20
N ARG A 241 -19.67 7.87 -0.56
CA ARG A 241 -20.36 6.58 -0.73
C ARG A 241 -19.64 5.74 -1.79
N LEU A 242 -19.47 4.45 -1.53
CA LEU A 242 -18.81 3.52 -2.42
C LEU A 242 -19.66 3.23 -3.65
N GLY A 243 -19.04 3.40 -4.82
CA GLY A 243 -19.59 2.99 -6.11
C GLY A 243 -18.76 1.89 -6.76
N ARG A 244 -19.34 1.26 -7.78
CA ARG A 244 -18.71 0.24 -8.60
C ARG A 244 -18.92 0.57 -10.07
N SER A 245 -18.20 1.56 -10.57
CA SER A 245 -18.20 1.96 -11.99
C SER A 245 -17.60 0.90 -12.92
N ARG A 246 -16.80 -0.03 -12.39
CA ARG A 246 -16.17 -1.13 -13.11
C ARG A 246 -16.17 -2.42 -12.29
N PRO A 247 -16.18 -3.61 -12.93
CA PRO A 247 -16.10 -4.88 -12.22
C PRO A 247 -14.82 -5.02 -11.40
N LEU A 248 -14.91 -5.79 -10.30
CA LEU A 248 -13.81 -6.01 -9.37
C LEU A 248 -12.85 -7.09 -9.85
N ALA A 249 -13.38 -8.24 -10.27
CA ALA A 249 -12.63 -9.47 -10.55
C ALA A 249 -12.96 -10.11 -11.91
N VAL A 250 -13.91 -9.56 -12.69
CA VAL A 250 -14.23 -10.08 -14.03
C VAL A 250 -12.99 -10.18 -14.94
N HIS A 251 -12.11 -9.18 -14.91
CA HIS A 251 -10.85 -9.23 -15.67
C HIS A 251 -9.92 -10.39 -15.26
N GLU A 252 -9.95 -10.81 -13.99
CA GLU A 252 -9.18 -11.98 -13.52
C GLU A 252 -9.80 -13.27 -14.07
N LEU A 253 -11.14 -13.36 -14.09
CA LEU A 253 -11.88 -14.47 -14.68
C LEU A 253 -11.62 -14.59 -16.18
N ASP A 254 -11.69 -13.48 -16.92
CA ASP A 254 -11.45 -13.44 -18.36
C ASP A 254 -10.02 -13.89 -18.69
N ALA A 255 -9.03 -13.46 -17.90
CA ALA A 255 -7.65 -13.89 -18.07
C ALA A 255 -7.47 -15.41 -17.91
N VAL A 256 -8.20 -16.06 -16.99
CA VAL A 256 -8.14 -17.53 -16.82
C VAL A 256 -8.94 -18.24 -17.91
N ARG A 257 -10.13 -17.75 -18.27
CA ARG A 257 -10.97 -18.32 -19.35
C ARG A 257 -10.26 -18.29 -20.70
N ALA A 258 -9.38 -17.32 -20.93
CA ALA A 258 -8.53 -17.29 -22.13
C ALA A 258 -7.48 -18.42 -22.18
N LEU A 259 -7.22 -19.12 -21.06
CA LEU A 259 -6.19 -20.16 -20.94
C LEU A 259 -6.76 -21.57 -20.85
N THR A 260 -8.01 -21.75 -20.42
CA THR A 260 -8.62 -23.06 -20.20
C THR A 260 -10.15 -23.00 -20.13
N ASP A 261 -10.79 -24.13 -20.47
CA ASP A 261 -12.22 -24.38 -20.28
C ASP A 261 -12.55 -25.02 -18.91
N THR A 262 -11.53 -25.35 -18.11
CA THR A 262 -11.72 -25.89 -16.74
C THR A 262 -12.51 -24.89 -15.88
N PRO A 263 -13.48 -25.35 -15.06
CA PRO A 263 -14.21 -24.45 -14.16
C PRO A 263 -13.28 -23.55 -13.34
N VAL A 264 -13.61 -22.26 -13.28
CA VAL A 264 -12.80 -21.24 -12.61
C VAL A 264 -13.47 -20.83 -11.30
N LYS A 265 -12.68 -20.76 -10.23
CA LYS A 265 -13.06 -20.16 -8.95
C LYS A 265 -12.36 -18.82 -8.79
N ILE A 266 -13.16 -17.77 -8.61
CA ILE A 266 -12.71 -16.43 -8.25
C ILE A 266 -12.93 -16.21 -6.75
N ALA A 267 -11.87 -15.84 -6.03
CA ALA A 267 -11.95 -15.53 -4.61
C ALA A 267 -12.44 -14.08 -4.42
N LEU A 268 -13.53 -13.89 -3.70
CA LEU A 268 -13.98 -12.56 -3.24
C LEU A 268 -13.85 -12.49 -1.72
N PRO A 269 -13.27 -11.40 -1.16
CA PRO A 269 -13.23 -11.21 0.28
C PRO A 269 -14.65 -11.03 0.84
N GLY A 270 -14.87 -11.57 2.05
CA GLY A 270 -16.17 -11.48 2.70
C GLY A 270 -16.55 -10.04 3.08
N PRO A 271 -17.85 -9.69 3.07
CA PRO A 271 -18.30 -8.32 3.35
C PRO A 271 -17.89 -7.83 4.75
N TYR A 272 -17.90 -8.71 5.75
CA TYR A 272 -17.46 -8.39 7.11
C TYR A 272 -15.99 -7.95 7.15
N LEU A 273 -15.11 -8.70 6.47
CA LEU A 273 -13.67 -8.42 6.44
C LEU A 273 -13.40 -7.09 5.75
N LEU A 274 -13.99 -6.87 4.57
CA LEU A 274 -13.86 -5.62 3.83
C LEU A 274 -14.34 -4.42 4.65
N THR A 275 -15.54 -4.52 5.24
CA THR A 275 -16.09 -3.45 6.09
C THR A 275 -15.13 -3.11 7.23
N ARG A 276 -14.53 -4.13 7.86
CA ARG A 276 -13.64 -3.92 9.00
C ARG A 276 -12.28 -3.32 8.60
N ILE A 277 -11.78 -3.66 7.41
CA ILE A 277 -10.52 -3.11 6.88
C ILE A 277 -10.73 -1.71 6.30
N MET A 278 -11.94 -1.37 5.84
CA MET A 278 -12.24 -0.07 5.23
C MET A 278 -12.73 0.96 6.24
N TRP A 279 -13.21 0.54 7.41
CA TRP A 279 -13.68 1.44 8.46
C TRP A 279 -12.53 2.00 9.28
N MET A 280 -12.38 3.32 9.27
CA MET A 280 -11.54 4.06 10.21
C MET A 280 -12.38 5.17 10.82
N GLU A 281 -12.51 5.17 12.14
CA GLU A 281 -13.38 6.10 12.89
C GLU A 281 -13.02 7.57 12.59
N CYS A 282 -11.72 7.86 12.43
CA CYS A 282 -11.20 9.20 12.15
C CYS A 282 -11.40 9.74 10.72
N ILE A 283 -11.86 8.92 9.76
CA ILE A 283 -12.00 9.32 8.34
C ILE A 283 -13.38 8.97 7.79
N SER A 284 -13.95 7.83 8.22
CA SER A 284 -15.16 7.24 7.65
C SER A 284 -16.44 7.99 8.02
N ASP A 285 -16.44 8.73 9.15
CA ASP A 285 -17.59 9.52 9.63
C ASP A 285 -18.02 10.63 8.64
N ARG A 286 -17.12 11.02 7.72
CA ARG A 286 -17.41 12.01 6.67
C ARG A 286 -18.20 11.43 5.50
N ALA A 287 -18.09 10.12 5.25
CA ALA A 287 -18.72 9.43 4.11
C ALA A 287 -19.90 8.54 4.55
N TYR A 288 -19.85 8.01 5.77
CA TYR A 288 -20.81 7.06 6.32
C TYR A 288 -21.14 7.43 7.77
N ARG A 289 -22.40 7.26 8.17
CA ARG A 289 -22.83 7.58 9.54
C ARG A 289 -22.49 6.48 10.54
N SER A 290 -22.31 5.26 10.06
CA SER A 290 -21.96 4.11 10.88
C SER A 290 -21.29 3.02 10.04
N ARG A 291 -20.67 2.07 10.73
CA ARG A 291 -20.05 0.91 10.10
C ARG A 291 -21.06 0.03 9.37
N GLU A 292 -22.30 -0.03 9.85
CA GLU A 292 -23.42 -0.74 9.20
C GLU A 292 -23.82 -0.06 7.89
N ASP A 293 -23.83 1.26 7.83
CA ASP A 293 -24.11 1.99 6.57
C ASP A 293 -23.04 1.68 5.50
N LEU A 294 -21.77 1.57 5.90
CA LEU A 294 -20.67 1.11 5.02
C LEU A 294 -20.87 -0.35 4.61
N ALA A 295 -21.18 -1.23 5.57
CA ALA A 295 -21.42 -2.64 5.31
C ALA A 295 -22.53 -2.85 4.27
N GLY A 296 -23.57 -2.02 4.29
CA GLY A 296 -24.64 -2.04 3.29
C GLY A 296 -24.14 -1.83 1.86
N ASP A 297 -23.25 -0.86 1.65
CA ASP A 297 -22.65 -0.63 0.34
C ASP A 297 -21.68 -1.75 -0.06
N VAL A 298 -20.86 -2.24 0.87
CA VAL A 298 -19.95 -3.38 0.60
C VAL A 298 -20.72 -4.63 0.19
N VAL A 299 -21.79 -4.98 0.90
CA VAL A 299 -22.65 -6.14 0.56
C VAL A 299 -23.30 -5.95 -0.80
N ARG A 300 -23.82 -4.75 -1.09
CA ARG A 300 -24.41 -4.43 -2.40
C ARG A 300 -23.39 -4.62 -3.52
N ILE A 301 -22.20 -4.05 -3.40
CA ILE A 301 -21.13 -4.12 -4.40
C ILE A 301 -20.69 -5.56 -4.65
N LEU A 302 -20.47 -6.35 -3.59
CA LEU A 302 -20.10 -7.76 -3.75
C LEU A 302 -21.22 -8.57 -4.41
N ARG A 303 -22.49 -8.25 -4.10
CA ARG A 303 -23.63 -8.86 -4.77
C ARG A 303 -23.65 -8.51 -6.25
N GLU A 304 -23.46 -7.24 -6.61
CA GLU A 304 -23.36 -6.82 -8.01
C GLU A 304 -22.25 -7.58 -8.75
N GLU A 305 -21.09 -7.76 -8.11
CA GLU A 305 -19.97 -8.50 -8.68
C GLU A 305 -20.30 -9.97 -8.94
N VAL A 306 -20.93 -10.66 -7.98
CA VAL A 306 -21.32 -12.08 -8.13
C VAL A 306 -22.28 -12.31 -9.30
N HIS A 307 -23.11 -11.32 -9.67
CA HIS A 307 -24.04 -11.49 -10.80
C HIS A 307 -23.36 -11.27 -12.17
N VAL A 308 -22.14 -10.72 -12.21
CA VAL A 308 -21.40 -10.49 -13.46
C VAL A 308 -20.21 -11.44 -13.67
N LEU A 309 -19.88 -12.28 -12.68
CA LEU A 309 -18.93 -13.40 -12.79
C LEU A 309 -19.60 -14.63 -13.44
#